data_AF-A0A1V5S7G8-F1
#
_entry.id   AF-A0A1V5S7G8-F1
#
_cell.length_a   1.000
_cell.length_b   1.000
_cell.length_c   1.000
_cell.angle_alpha   90.00
_cell.angle_beta   90.00
_cell.angle_gamma   90.00
#
_symmetry.space_group_name_H-M   'P 1'
#
loop_
_entity.id
_entity.type
_entity.pdbx_description
1 polymer ?
#
loop_
_entity_poly.entity_id
_entity_poly.type
_entity_poly.pdbx_seq_one_letter_code
_entity_poly.pdbx_strand_id
1 'polypeptide(L)'
;MKTATVDEINAKIRELLYNDDFKWQSENRVKVTYKKRAEGLHKVLYQCPNCMAEYKTDSKGAQIFCRSCGKSWTLNYYGELEANEGETEFKFPTDWYLWERQQVRKEIENGTYRFESSVEVNELPNSRGFIYLGKGKMIHDMNGFSVKGICDYNGEPFEMQIPAAGQYAVHIEYNYRFGKHRDCVDLNTLEDTWYVFPEDCEFSVTKISLATEEMFNYIWENKKKQNAKIGEN
;
A
#
# COMPACT_ATOMS: atom_id res chain seq x y z
N MET A 1 -33.90 -3.13 11.02
CA MET A 1 -32.96 -2.15 10.41
C MET A 1 -33.53 -0.74 10.28
N LYS A 2 -34.84 -0.48 10.37
CA LYS A 2 -35.41 0.89 10.22
C LYS A 2 -35.16 1.86 11.39
N THR A 3 -34.53 1.41 12.48
CA THR A 3 -34.28 2.20 13.70
C THR A 3 -32.79 2.24 14.10
N ALA A 4 -31.90 1.69 13.26
CA ALA A 4 -30.47 1.70 13.56
C ALA A 4 -29.85 3.06 13.20
N THR A 5 -28.91 3.53 14.00
CA THR A 5 -28.11 4.72 13.69
C THR A 5 -27.18 4.45 12.50
N VAL A 6 -26.66 5.53 11.90
CA VAL A 6 -25.67 5.42 10.81
C VAL A 6 -24.44 4.60 11.25
N ASP A 7 -23.98 4.78 12.48
CA ASP A 7 -22.82 4.05 13.01
C ASP A 7 -23.11 2.57 13.21
N GLU A 8 -24.30 2.22 13.70
CA GLU A 8 -24.73 0.81 13.84
C GLU A 8 -24.89 0.12 12.48
N ILE A 9 -25.42 0.83 11.48
CA ILE A 9 -25.53 0.33 10.12
C ILE A 9 -24.12 0.08 9.56
N ASN A 10 -23.22 1.04 9.69
CA ASN A 10 -21.84 0.91 9.21
C ASN A 10 -21.08 -0.20 9.92
N ALA A 11 -21.23 -0.35 11.24
CA ALA A 11 -20.61 -1.42 12.01
C ALA A 11 -21.07 -2.80 11.53
N LYS A 12 -22.38 -2.97 11.33
CA LYS A 12 -22.94 -4.23 10.84
C LYS A 12 -22.56 -4.55 9.39
N ILE A 13 -22.45 -3.54 8.52
CA ILE A 13 -21.95 -3.73 7.16
C ILE A 13 -20.50 -4.20 7.19
N ARG A 14 -19.65 -3.58 8.00
CA ARG A 14 -18.24 -3.99 8.16
C ARG A 14 -18.11 -5.42 8.67
N GLU A 15 -18.91 -5.80 9.66
CA GLU A 15 -18.96 -7.17 10.18
C GLU A 15 -19.32 -8.18 9.09
N LEU A 16 -20.38 -7.92 8.30
CA LEU A 16 -20.85 -8.84 7.27
C LEU A 16 -19.93 -8.94 6.06
N LEU A 17 -19.14 -7.90 5.76
CA LEU A 17 -18.20 -7.88 4.65
C LEU A 17 -16.77 -8.27 5.06
N TYR A 18 -16.51 -8.42 6.35
CA TYR A 18 -15.19 -8.81 6.84
C TYR A 18 -14.92 -10.28 6.49
N ASN A 19 -13.79 -10.51 5.84
CA ASN A 19 -13.30 -11.84 5.53
C ASN A 19 -11.77 -11.84 5.52
N ASP A 20 -11.16 -12.76 6.28
CA ASP A 20 -9.73 -13.03 6.26
C ASP A 20 -9.52 -14.39 5.61
N ASP A 21 -9.12 -14.38 4.34
CA ASP A 21 -9.00 -15.61 3.54
C ASP A 21 -7.98 -16.59 4.11
N PHE A 22 -6.89 -16.11 4.73
CA PHE A 22 -5.87 -16.99 5.32
C PHE A 22 -6.40 -17.66 6.59
N LYS A 23 -7.11 -16.92 7.45
CA LYS A 23 -7.76 -17.49 8.65
C LYS A 23 -8.84 -18.47 8.26
N TRP A 24 -9.73 -18.08 7.33
CA TRP A 24 -10.80 -18.94 6.83
C TRP A 24 -10.24 -20.22 6.20
N GLN A 25 -9.18 -20.12 5.39
CA GLN A 25 -8.49 -21.26 4.78
C GLN A 25 -7.98 -22.23 5.86
N SER A 26 -7.32 -21.68 6.89
CA SER A 26 -6.76 -22.44 8.00
C SER A 26 -7.85 -23.18 8.80
N GLU A 27 -8.90 -22.45 9.22
CA GLU A 27 -10.02 -22.98 10.01
C GLU A 27 -10.78 -24.10 9.28
N ASN A 28 -11.02 -23.91 7.99
CA ASN A 28 -11.72 -24.88 7.15
C ASN A 28 -10.78 -25.96 6.57
N ARG A 29 -9.48 -25.90 6.90
CA ARG A 29 -8.45 -26.84 6.45
C ARG A 29 -8.41 -26.99 4.92
N VAL A 30 -8.63 -25.89 4.19
CA VAL A 30 -8.59 -25.85 2.73
C VAL A 30 -7.13 -25.88 2.26
N LYS A 31 -6.78 -26.93 1.50
CA LYS A 31 -5.40 -27.20 1.11
C LYS A 31 -5.04 -26.50 -0.22
N VAL A 32 -4.05 -25.63 -0.21
CA VAL A 32 -3.48 -25.01 -1.41
C VAL A 32 -2.12 -25.63 -1.72
N THR A 33 -2.08 -26.60 -2.65
CA THR A 33 -0.86 -27.37 -2.99
C THR A 33 0.07 -26.68 -3.99
N TYR A 34 -0.28 -25.48 -4.44
CA TYR A 34 0.53 -24.74 -5.40
C TYR A 34 1.95 -24.52 -4.87
N LYS A 35 2.95 -24.88 -5.68
CA LYS A 35 4.36 -24.88 -5.28
C LYS A 35 4.92 -23.47 -5.07
N LYS A 36 4.31 -22.47 -5.71
CA LYS A 36 4.73 -21.06 -5.70
C LYS A 36 3.78 -20.16 -4.93
N ARG A 37 3.07 -20.72 -3.95
CA ARG A 37 2.01 -20.03 -3.18
C ARG A 37 2.47 -18.81 -2.37
N ALA A 38 3.76 -18.64 -2.13
CA ALA A 38 4.29 -17.44 -1.48
C ALA A 38 4.89 -16.43 -2.47
N GLU A 39 5.11 -16.80 -3.74
CA GLU A 39 5.70 -15.90 -4.73
C GLU A 39 4.82 -14.67 -4.93
N GLY A 40 5.39 -13.48 -4.73
CA GLY A 40 4.68 -12.20 -4.81
C GLY A 40 4.26 -11.62 -3.44
N LEU A 41 4.14 -12.44 -2.38
CA LEU A 41 3.73 -11.93 -1.06
C LEU A 41 4.70 -10.89 -0.49
N HIS A 42 5.99 -10.93 -0.85
CA HIS A 42 6.97 -9.93 -0.43
C HIS A 42 6.68 -8.51 -0.95
N LYS A 43 5.88 -8.37 -2.02
CA LYS A 43 5.46 -7.06 -2.51
C LYS A 43 4.52 -6.38 -1.52
N VAL A 44 3.60 -7.18 -0.96
CA VAL A 44 2.64 -6.77 0.08
C VAL A 44 3.34 -6.67 1.43
N LEU A 45 4.05 -7.73 1.83
CA LEU A 45 4.79 -7.84 3.08
C LEU A 45 6.19 -7.27 2.91
N TYR A 46 6.29 -5.95 2.79
CA TYR A 46 7.52 -5.24 2.43
C TYR A 46 8.49 -5.02 3.61
N GLN A 47 8.05 -5.13 4.87
CA GLN A 47 8.86 -4.85 6.05
C GLN A 47 9.10 -6.10 6.89
N CYS A 48 10.35 -6.36 7.26
CA CYS A 48 10.71 -7.53 8.05
C CYS A 48 10.37 -7.33 9.55
N PRO A 49 9.59 -8.22 10.19
CA PRO A 49 9.21 -8.08 11.59
C PRO A 49 10.33 -8.42 12.57
N ASN A 50 11.36 -9.13 12.10
CA ASN A 50 12.50 -9.52 12.93
C ASN A 50 13.57 -8.42 13.04
N CYS A 51 13.87 -7.73 11.95
CA CYS A 51 14.96 -6.74 11.91
C CYS A 51 14.51 -5.33 11.51
N MET A 52 13.21 -5.11 11.32
CA MET A 52 12.58 -3.85 10.90
C MET A 52 12.99 -3.32 9.52
N ALA A 53 13.87 -4.01 8.79
CA ALA A 53 14.32 -3.59 7.47
C ALA A 53 13.16 -3.59 6.45
N GLU A 54 13.00 -2.47 5.76
CA GLU A 54 12.02 -2.29 4.68
C GLU A 54 12.60 -2.71 3.33
N TYR A 55 11.74 -3.23 2.44
CA TYR A 55 12.03 -3.60 1.05
C TYR A 55 13.09 -4.72 0.90
N LYS A 56 13.44 -5.37 2.03
CA LYS A 56 14.39 -6.49 2.08
C LYS A 56 13.70 -7.84 2.12
N THR A 57 12.40 -7.91 2.28
CA THR A 57 11.63 -9.15 2.10
C THR A 57 11.62 -9.57 0.64
N ASP A 58 11.64 -10.87 0.41
CA ASP A 58 11.58 -11.50 -0.90
C ASP A 58 10.88 -12.87 -0.74
N SER A 59 10.44 -13.49 -1.83
CA SER A 59 9.76 -14.79 -1.77
C SER A 59 10.03 -15.69 -2.95
N LYS A 60 10.08 -17.00 -2.68
CA LYS A 60 10.33 -18.05 -3.68
C LYS A 60 9.64 -19.34 -3.29
N GLY A 61 8.91 -19.95 -4.23
CA GLY A 61 8.15 -21.15 -3.95
C GLY A 61 7.10 -20.93 -2.83
N ALA A 62 7.32 -21.59 -1.70
CA ALA A 62 6.49 -21.47 -0.51
C ALA A 62 7.11 -20.58 0.58
N GLN A 63 8.29 -20.01 0.35
CA GLN A 63 9.04 -19.29 1.37
C GLN A 63 8.99 -17.78 1.15
N ILE A 64 8.95 -17.06 2.26
CA ILE A 64 9.23 -15.63 2.37
C ILE A 64 10.50 -15.50 3.20
N PHE A 65 11.42 -14.61 2.81
CA PHE A 65 12.70 -14.45 3.51
C PHE A 65 13.17 -13.01 3.49
N CYS A 66 13.96 -12.62 4.49
CA CYS A 66 14.57 -11.31 4.58
C CYS A 66 16.02 -11.36 4.07
N ARG A 67 16.32 -10.56 3.05
CA ARG A 67 17.67 -10.41 2.48
C ARG A 67 18.64 -9.64 3.40
N SER A 68 18.13 -8.98 4.46
CA SER A 68 18.93 -8.24 5.43
C SER A 68 19.41 -9.14 6.58
N CYS A 69 18.49 -9.77 7.30
CA CYS A 69 18.82 -10.60 8.48
C CYS A 69 18.85 -12.11 8.22
N GLY A 70 18.46 -12.56 7.02
CA GLY A 70 18.44 -13.98 6.66
C GLY A 70 17.25 -14.78 7.20
N LYS A 71 16.42 -14.22 8.09
CA LYS A 71 15.24 -14.92 8.61
C LYS A 71 14.27 -15.30 7.49
N SER A 72 13.66 -16.46 7.62
CA SER A 72 12.73 -16.99 6.63
C SER A 72 11.55 -17.71 7.25
N TRP A 73 10.43 -17.68 6.54
CA TRP A 73 9.16 -18.27 6.91
C TRP A 73 8.65 -19.11 5.75
N THR A 74 8.02 -20.24 6.04
CA THR A 74 7.35 -21.09 5.08
C THR A 74 5.85 -20.90 5.20
N LEU A 75 5.18 -20.53 4.11
CA LEU A 75 3.73 -20.56 4.00
C LEU A 75 3.31 -22.02 3.81
N ASN A 76 2.65 -22.59 4.81
CA ASN A 76 2.20 -23.98 4.76
C ASN A 76 1.00 -24.16 3.81
N TYR A 77 0.45 -25.38 3.72
CA TYR A 77 -0.66 -25.66 2.80
C TYR A 77 -2.01 -25.08 3.23
N TYR A 78 -2.10 -24.56 4.44
CA TYR A 78 -3.31 -24.05 5.08
C TYR A 78 -3.29 -22.53 5.25
N GLY A 79 -2.31 -21.84 4.67
CA GLY A 79 -2.24 -20.38 4.70
C GLY A 79 -1.55 -19.80 5.94
N GLU A 80 -0.88 -20.65 6.73
CA GLU A 80 -0.17 -20.22 7.93
C GLU A 80 1.33 -20.07 7.63
N LEU A 81 1.94 -19.02 8.15
CA LEU A 81 3.39 -18.82 8.14
C LEU A 81 4.02 -19.57 9.31
N GLU A 82 5.15 -20.21 9.04
CA GLU A 82 5.97 -20.91 10.03
C GLU A 82 7.42 -20.45 9.85
N ALA A 83 8.00 -19.82 10.86
CA ALA A 83 9.42 -19.46 10.84
C ALA A 83 10.26 -20.75 10.73
N ASN A 84 11.23 -20.76 9.82
CA ASN A 84 12.13 -21.90 9.66
C ASN A 84 13.09 -22.02 10.86
N GLU A 85 13.39 -20.90 11.51
CA GLU A 85 14.20 -20.81 12.74
C GLU A 85 13.61 -19.75 13.69
N GLY A 86 13.54 -20.09 14.97
CA GLY A 86 13.07 -19.19 16.03
C GLY A 86 11.54 -19.01 16.08
N GLU A 87 11.11 -17.87 16.60
CA GLU A 87 9.69 -17.53 16.75
C GLU A 87 9.05 -17.14 15.42
N THR A 88 7.78 -17.50 15.24
CA THR A 88 6.93 -17.01 14.16
C THR A 88 6.16 -15.79 14.65
N GLU A 89 6.54 -14.60 14.19
CA GLU A 89 5.97 -13.33 14.63
C GLU A 89 4.49 -13.19 14.27
N PHE A 90 4.14 -13.65 13.06
CA PHE A 90 2.77 -13.63 12.57
C PHE A 90 2.42 -14.97 11.97
N LYS A 91 1.36 -15.57 12.51
CA LYS A 91 0.82 -16.82 11.96
C LYS A 91 0.18 -16.60 10.59
N PHE A 92 -0.46 -15.46 10.35
CA PHE A 92 -1.14 -15.16 9.10
C PHE A 92 -0.51 -13.97 8.38
N PRO A 93 -0.36 -14.01 7.04
CA PRO A 93 0.09 -12.85 6.26
C PRO A 93 -0.74 -11.58 6.50
N THR A 94 -2.03 -11.71 6.79
CA THR A 94 -2.94 -10.59 7.12
C THR A 94 -2.53 -9.87 8.40
N ASP A 95 -2.11 -10.62 9.43
CA ASP A 95 -1.64 -10.01 10.69
C ASP A 95 -0.33 -9.25 10.48
N TRP A 96 0.57 -9.77 9.64
CA TRP A 96 1.80 -9.07 9.23
C TRP A 96 1.46 -7.76 8.51
N TYR A 97 0.59 -7.79 7.50
CA TYR A 97 0.15 -6.59 6.79
C TYR A 97 -0.46 -5.53 7.72
N LEU A 98 -1.30 -5.94 8.68
CA LEU A 98 -1.87 -5.03 9.68
C LEU A 98 -0.79 -4.41 10.58
N TRP A 99 0.26 -5.16 10.90
CA TRP A 99 1.40 -4.63 11.65
C TRP A 99 2.23 -3.63 10.83
N GLU A 100 2.41 -3.83 9.52
CA GLU A 100 3.08 -2.87 8.62
C GLU A 100 2.31 -1.55 8.58
N ARG A 101 0.98 -1.63 8.46
CA ARG A 101 0.09 -0.46 8.56
C ARG A 101 0.30 0.32 9.86
N GLN A 102 0.46 -0.37 10.99
CA GLN A 102 0.77 0.29 12.26
C GLN A 102 2.15 0.95 12.25
N GLN A 103 3.15 0.40 11.56
CA GLN A 103 4.46 1.06 11.43
C GLN A 103 4.34 2.35 10.62
N VAL A 104 3.62 2.32 9.49
CA VAL A 104 3.34 3.50 8.68
C VAL A 104 2.61 4.56 9.50
N ARG A 105 1.60 4.16 10.28
CA ARG A 105 0.88 5.09 11.17
C ARG A 105 1.82 5.76 12.17
N LYS A 106 2.74 5.03 12.80
CA LYS A 106 3.75 5.61 13.70
C LYS A 106 4.65 6.61 12.97
N GLU A 107 5.08 6.30 11.75
CA GLU A 107 5.91 7.23 10.97
C GLU A 107 5.20 8.54 10.69
N ILE A 108 3.91 8.49 10.37
CA ILE A 108 3.03 9.64 10.13
C ILE A 108 2.85 10.46 11.41
N GLU A 109 2.51 9.81 12.52
CA GLU A 109 2.33 10.49 13.82
C GLU A 109 3.61 11.17 14.30
N ASN A 110 4.77 10.57 14.02
CA ASN A 110 6.08 11.12 14.35
C ASN A 110 6.59 12.16 13.31
N GLY A 111 5.87 12.39 12.21
CA GLY A 111 6.29 13.30 11.15
C GLY A 111 7.53 12.85 10.38
N THR A 112 7.80 11.54 10.36
CA THR A 112 9.00 10.93 9.76
C THR A 112 8.74 10.27 8.41
N TYR A 113 7.47 10.03 8.05
CA TYR A 113 7.11 9.47 6.76
C TYR A 113 7.45 10.45 5.62
N ARG A 114 8.23 9.98 4.65
CA ARG A 114 8.49 10.66 3.37
C ARG A 114 8.89 9.63 2.33
N PHE A 115 8.26 9.69 1.16
CA PHE A 115 8.70 8.96 -0.03
C PHE A 115 9.12 9.94 -1.12
N GLU A 116 10.26 9.68 -1.75
CA GLU A 116 10.80 10.49 -2.83
C GLU A 116 11.54 9.59 -3.83
N SER A 117 11.22 9.73 -5.12
CA SER A 117 11.82 8.91 -6.17
C SER A 117 11.73 9.61 -7.53
N SER A 118 12.68 9.29 -8.42
CA SER A 118 12.54 9.57 -9.85
C SER A 118 11.47 8.66 -10.43
N VAL A 119 10.67 9.15 -11.35
CA VAL A 119 9.54 8.41 -11.91
C VAL A 119 9.49 8.50 -13.43
N GLU A 120 8.96 7.47 -14.07
CA GLU A 120 8.38 7.56 -15.42
C GLU A 120 6.86 7.72 -15.30
N VAL A 121 6.28 8.58 -16.15
CA VAL A 121 4.84 8.88 -16.09
C VAL A 121 4.18 8.60 -17.45
N ASN A 122 3.09 7.83 -17.40
CA ASN A 122 2.15 7.71 -18.51
C ASN A 122 0.81 8.31 -18.09
N GLU A 123 0.21 9.16 -18.93
CA GLU A 123 -1.17 9.60 -18.74
C GLU A 123 -2.15 8.72 -19.53
N LEU A 124 -3.38 8.63 -19.04
CA LEU A 124 -4.50 7.94 -19.67
C LEU A 124 -5.73 8.86 -19.64
N PRO A 125 -5.77 9.90 -20.49
CA PRO A 125 -6.83 10.91 -20.45
C PRO A 125 -8.18 10.37 -20.97
N ASN A 126 -8.16 9.25 -21.70
CA ASN A 126 -9.37 8.59 -22.20
C ASN A 126 -9.04 7.15 -22.66
N SER A 127 -10.08 6.44 -23.09
CA SER A 127 -9.99 5.04 -23.53
C SER A 127 -9.20 4.79 -24.82
N ARG A 128 -8.62 5.82 -25.47
CA ARG A 128 -7.80 5.66 -26.69
C ARG A 128 -6.39 5.15 -26.42
N GLY A 129 -5.94 5.17 -25.17
CA GLY A 129 -4.68 4.56 -24.74
C GLY A 129 -3.72 5.52 -24.06
N PHE A 130 -2.57 4.97 -23.66
CA PHE A 130 -1.54 5.67 -22.89
C PHE A 130 -0.76 6.66 -23.73
N ILE A 131 -0.45 7.80 -23.11
CA ILE A 131 0.49 8.79 -23.64
C ILE A 131 1.67 8.84 -22.67
N TYR A 132 2.87 8.59 -23.18
CA TYR A 132 4.10 8.71 -22.39
C TYR A 132 4.43 10.18 -22.22
N LEU A 133 4.39 10.66 -20.98
CA LEU A 133 4.76 12.04 -20.67
C LEU A 133 6.27 12.19 -20.65
N GLY A 134 6.96 11.40 -19.83
CA GLY A 134 8.41 11.52 -19.68
C GLY A 134 8.88 11.13 -18.28
N LYS A 135 10.11 11.54 -17.96
CA LYS A 135 10.68 11.39 -16.62
C LYS A 135 10.34 12.58 -15.73
N GLY A 136 10.18 12.30 -14.45
CA GLY A 136 9.87 13.29 -13.44
C GLY A 136 10.35 12.88 -12.05
N LYS A 137 9.87 13.61 -11.06
CA LYS A 137 10.11 13.37 -9.64
C LYS A 137 8.79 13.30 -8.91
N MET A 138 8.62 12.26 -8.11
CA MET A 138 7.48 12.12 -7.20
C MET A 138 7.93 12.31 -5.76
N ILE A 139 7.15 13.09 -5.02
CA ILE A 139 7.23 13.24 -3.56
C ILE A 139 5.87 12.85 -3.00
N HIS A 140 5.88 12.04 -1.95
CA HIS A 140 4.68 11.70 -1.19
C HIS A 140 4.98 11.84 0.31
N ASP A 141 4.34 12.84 0.93
CA ASP A 141 4.50 13.19 2.34
C ASP A 141 3.18 13.74 2.92
N MET A 142 3.21 14.36 4.10
CA MET A 142 2.02 14.91 4.77
C MET A 142 1.24 15.96 3.94
N ASN A 143 1.83 16.52 2.88
CA ASN A 143 1.12 17.40 1.96
C ASN A 143 0.33 16.63 0.89
N GLY A 144 0.60 15.34 0.69
CA GLY A 144 0.02 14.48 -0.33
C GLY A 144 1.02 14.12 -1.42
N PHE A 145 0.54 13.93 -2.65
CA PHE A 145 1.36 13.62 -3.81
C PHE A 145 1.74 14.88 -4.58
N SER A 146 3.01 14.97 -4.95
CA SER A 146 3.56 15.95 -5.89
C SER A 146 4.36 15.22 -6.97
N VAL A 147 3.90 15.26 -8.21
CA VAL A 147 4.64 14.73 -9.37
C VAL A 147 4.95 15.89 -10.31
N LYS A 148 6.22 16.06 -10.69
CA LYS A 148 6.66 17.11 -11.63
C LYS A 148 7.69 16.57 -12.60
N GLY A 149 7.65 17.04 -13.85
CA GLY A 149 8.64 16.66 -14.86
C GLY A 149 8.53 17.52 -16.12
N ILE A 150 9.22 17.08 -17.17
CA ILE A 150 9.20 17.70 -18.49
C ILE A 150 8.75 16.65 -19.50
N CYS A 151 7.79 17.00 -20.35
CA CYS A 151 7.28 16.12 -21.38
C CYS A 151 8.35 15.87 -22.46
N ASP A 152 8.62 14.61 -22.78
CA ASP A 152 9.66 14.20 -23.73
C ASP A 152 9.34 14.63 -25.18
N TYR A 153 8.06 14.74 -25.53
CA TYR A 153 7.62 14.99 -26.91
C TYR A 153 7.51 16.47 -27.29
N ASN A 154 7.35 17.38 -26.32
CA ASN A 154 7.21 18.83 -26.59
C ASN A 154 8.06 19.73 -25.67
N GLY A 155 8.71 19.18 -24.64
CA GLY A 155 9.53 19.95 -23.70
C GLY A 155 8.73 20.80 -22.70
N GLU A 156 7.41 20.69 -22.67
CA GLU A 156 6.56 21.45 -21.74
C GLU A 156 6.59 20.81 -20.34
N PRO A 157 6.48 21.60 -19.26
CA PRO A 157 6.40 21.05 -17.91
C PRO A 157 5.05 20.36 -17.66
N PHE A 158 5.08 19.25 -16.93
CA PHE A 158 3.88 18.61 -16.38
C PHE A 158 3.96 18.57 -14.85
N GLU A 159 2.81 18.76 -14.20
CA GLU A 159 2.70 18.71 -12.74
C GLU A 159 1.34 18.16 -12.30
N MET A 160 1.35 17.32 -11.28
CA MET A 160 0.16 16.88 -10.55
C MET A 160 0.38 17.06 -9.04
N GLN A 161 -0.61 17.67 -8.38
CA GLN A 161 -0.66 17.85 -6.94
C GLN A 161 -1.97 17.28 -6.41
N ILE A 162 -1.90 16.31 -5.50
CA ILE A 162 -3.06 15.73 -4.83
C ILE A 162 -2.88 15.91 -3.33
N PRO A 163 -3.64 16.80 -2.66
CA PRO A 163 -3.53 17.01 -1.23
C PRO A 163 -3.86 15.75 -0.42
N ALA A 164 -3.08 15.45 0.64
CA ALA A 164 -3.34 14.31 1.52
C ALA A 164 -4.76 14.31 2.13
N ALA A 165 -5.29 15.50 2.42
CA ALA A 165 -6.65 15.66 2.96
C ALA A 165 -7.77 15.33 1.96
N GLY A 166 -7.47 15.30 0.65
CA GLY A 166 -8.41 15.02 -0.43
C GLY A 166 -8.36 13.60 -0.97
N GLN A 167 -7.39 12.79 -0.53
CA GLN A 167 -7.14 11.46 -1.07
C GLN A 167 -7.25 10.40 0.01
N TYR A 168 -8.39 9.71 0.06
CA TYR A 168 -8.64 8.66 1.05
C TYR A 168 -7.78 7.42 0.81
N ALA A 169 -7.55 7.06 -0.45
CA ALA A 169 -6.78 5.91 -0.86
C ALA A 169 -6.13 6.18 -2.20
N VAL A 170 -5.15 5.36 -2.58
CA VAL A 170 -4.52 5.40 -3.89
C VAL A 170 -4.50 4.00 -4.48
N HIS A 171 -4.72 3.91 -5.78
CA HIS A 171 -4.67 2.64 -6.49
C HIS A 171 -3.21 2.28 -6.79
N ILE A 172 -2.89 1.02 -6.59
CA ILE A 172 -1.54 0.49 -6.79
C ILE A 172 -1.61 -0.77 -7.62
N GLU A 173 -0.61 -0.96 -8.47
CA GLU A 173 -0.50 -2.13 -9.32
C GLU A 173 0.82 -2.83 -9.05
N TYR A 174 0.76 -4.15 -8.89
CA TYR A 174 1.96 -4.98 -8.84
C TYR A 174 2.19 -5.58 -10.22
N ASN A 175 3.43 -5.49 -10.70
CA ASN A 175 3.85 -6.15 -11.94
C ASN A 175 2.95 -5.77 -13.14
N TYR A 176 2.67 -4.47 -13.29
CA TYR A 176 1.72 -3.95 -14.24
C TYR A 176 2.14 -4.27 -15.69
N ARG A 177 1.27 -4.99 -16.41
CA ARG A 177 1.58 -5.52 -17.74
C ARG A 177 1.95 -4.44 -18.75
N PHE A 178 1.22 -3.32 -18.77
CA PHE A 178 1.49 -2.21 -19.70
C PHE A 178 2.61 -1.29 -19.21
N GLY A 179 3.09 -1.50 -17.98
CA GLY A 179 4.21 -0.78 -17.35
C GLY A 179 5.54 -1.54 -17.41
N LYS A 180 5.71 -2.43 -18.39
CA LYS A 180 6.89 -3.33 -18.50
C LYS A 180 7.09 -4.18 -17.23
N HIS A 181 6.01 -4.69 -16.64
CA HIS A 181 6.08 -5.56 -15.47
C HIS A 181 6.65 -4.90 -14.20
N ARG A 182 6.52 -3.58 -14.10
CA ARG A 182 6.90 -2.79 -12.92
C ARG A 182 5.70 -2.51 -12.02
N ASP A 183 5.97 -2.21 -10.76
CA ASP A 183 4.94 -1.76 -9.83
C ASP A 183 4.70 -0.25 -10.04
N CYS A 184 3.44 0.19 -9.94
CA CYS A 184 3.09 1.61 -10.12
C CYS A 184 2.00 2.07 -9.17
N VAL A 185 1.92 3.39 -9.08
CA VAL A 185 0.89 4.13 -8.36
C VAL A 185 0.06 4.87 -9.39
N ASP A 186 -1.26 4.74 -9.29
CA ASP A 186 -2.20 5.36 -10.21
C ASP A 186 -2.79 6.61 -9.54
N LEU A 187 -2.40 7.78 -10.03
CA LEU A 187 -2.84 9.07 -9.52
C LEU A 187 -3.97 9.59 -10.40
N ASN A 188 -5.14 9.78 -9.80
CA ASN A 188 -6.37 10.08 -10.52
C ASN A 188 -6.84 11.50 -10.22
N THR A 189 -7.30 12.18 -11.26
CA THR A 189 -8.11 13.39 -11.20
C THR A 189 -9.48 13.11 -11.79
N LEU A 190 -10.35 14.13 -11.86
CA LEU A 190 -11.66 13.97 -12.50
C LEU A 190 -11.56 13.79 -14.03
N GLU A 191 -10.44 14.17 -14.62
CA GLU A 191 -10.28 14.28 -16.08
C GLU A 191 -9.16 13.39 -16.63
N ASP A 192 -8.30 12.85 -15.77
CA ASP A 192 -7.10 12.12 -16.18
C ASP A 192 -6.59 11.16 -15.09
N THR A 193 -5.88 10.12 -15.53
CA THR A 193 -5.20 9.13 -14.69
C THR A 193 -3.73 9.02 -15.09
N TRP A 194 -2.84 9.26 -14.14
CA TRP A 194 -1.40 9.09 -14.32
C TRP A 194 -0.94 7.78 -13.70
N TYR A 195 -0.31 6.95 -14.52
CA TYR A 195 0.43 5.77 -14.09
C TYR A 195 1.87 6.18 -13.83
N VAL A 196 2.23 6.22 -12.55
CA VAL A 196 3.52 6.71 -12.07
C VAL A 196 4.38 5.53 -11.64
N PHE A 197 5.52 5.35 -12.30
CA PHE A 197 6.43 4.23 -12.08
C PHE A 197 7.69 4.72 -11.36
N PRO A 198 7.85 4.48 -10.05
CA PRO A 198 9.10 4.80 -9.35
C PRO A 198 10.29 4.01 -9.89
N GLU A 199 11.42 4.68 -9.99
CA GLU A 199 12.69 4.17 -10.50
C GLU A 199 13.83 4.47 -9.52
N ASP A 200 14.94 3.74 -9.71
CA ASP A 200 16.22 3.97 -9.04
C ASP A 200 16.16 3.97 -7.50
N CYS A 201 15.17 3.28 -6.91
CA CYS A 201 15.03 3.13 -5.47
C CYS A 201 14.50 1.74 -5.07
N GLU A 202 14.76 1.35 -3.82
CA GLU A 202 14.01 0.28 -3.17
C GLU A 202 12.73 0.87 -2.59
N PHE A 203 11.59 0.31 -2.95
CA PHE A 203 10.29 0.79 -2.50
C PHE A 203 9.26 -0.33 -2.51
N SER A 204 8.11 -0.06 -1.90
CA SER A 204 6.89 -0.84 -2.08
C SER A 204 5.72 0.11 -2.30
N VAL A 205 4.97 -0.13 -3.38
CA VAL A 205 3.70 0.56 -3.61
C VAL A 205 2.69 0.29 -2.50
N THR A 206 2.82 -0.83 -1.78
CA THR A 206 2.02 -1.12 -0.58
C THR A 206 2.24 -0.11 0.52
N LYS A 207 3.50 0.26 0.81
CA LYS A 207 3.79 1.31 1.81
C LYS A 207 3.16 2.65 1.40
N ILE A 208 3.26 3.00 0.12
CA ILE A 208 2.63 4.22 -0.43
C ILE A 208 1.12 4.19 -0.21
N SER A 209 0.46 3.08 -0.54
CA SER A 209 -0.99 2.90 -0.35
C SER A 209 -1.41 3.02 1.12
N LEU A 210 -0.72 2.30 2.01
CA LEU A 210 -0.94 2.39 3.45
C LEU A 210 -0.74 3.82 3.98
N ALA A 211 0.29 4.51 3.51
CA ALA A 211 0.57 5.87 3.95
C ALA A 211 -0.48 6.86 3.48
N THR A 212 -1.00 6.73 2.26
CA THR A 212 -2.11 7.57 1.79
C THR A 212 -3.31 7.46 2.71
N GLU A 213 -3.73 6.22 3.04
CA GLU A 213 -4.87 5.99 3.91
C GLU A 213 -4.64 6.47 5.35
N GLU A 214 -3.47 6.18 5.92
CA GLU A 214 -3.14 6.59 7.28
C GLU A 214 -2.96 8.11 7.43
N MET A 215 -2.43 8.79 6.41
CA MET A 215 -2.34 10.26 6.41
C MET A 215 -3.72 10.89 6.36
N PHE A 216 -4.61 10.39 5.49
CA PHE A 216 -5.99 10.86 5.43
C PHE A 216 -6.70 10.68 6.78
N ASN A 217 -6.60 9.48 7.37
CA ASN A 217 -7.20 9.18 8.67
C ASN A 217 -6.65 10.09 9.77
N TYR A 218 -5.33 10.29 9.83
CA TYR A 218 -4.68 11.17 10.80
C TYR A 218 -5.18 12.62 10.69
N ILE A 219 -5.26 13.16 9.47
CA ILE A 219 -5.77 14.52 9.22
C ILE A 219 -7.23 14.63 9.65
N TRP A 220 -8.06 13.64 9.30
CA TRP A 220 -9.49 13.65 9.60
C TRP A 220 -9.78 13.53 11.10
N GLU A 221 -9.07 12.65 11.81
CA GLU A 221 -9.14 12.51 13.27
C GLU A 221 -8.76 13.81 13.98
N ASN A 222 -7.69 14.47 13.52
CA ASN A 222 -7.25 15.73 14.11
C ASN A 222 -8.25 16.87 13.85
N LYS A 223 -8.86 16.93 12.65
CA LYS A 223 -9.96 17.87 12.38
C LYS A 223 -11.16 17.64 13.29
N LYS A 224 -11.56 16.37 13.50
CA LYS A 224 -12.65 16.03 14.43
C LYS A 224 -12.34 16.47 15.87
N LYS A 225 -11.13 16.20 16.36
CA LYS A 225 -10.68 16.62 17.70
C LYS A 225 -10.67 18.14 17.85
N GLN A 226 -10.26 18.89 16.81
CA GLN A 226 -10.30 20.35 16.82
C GLN A 226 -11.75 20.87 16.86
N ASN A 227 -12.64 20.32 16.05
CA ASN A 227 -14.05 20.73 16.02
C ASN A 227 -14.77 20.43 17.35
N ALA A 228 -14.47 19.30 17.99
CA ALA A 228 -15.02 18.97 19.31
C ALA A 228 -14.60 20.00 20.38
N LYS A 229 -13.33 20.42 20.38
CA LYS A 229 -12.83 21.46 21.30
C LYS A 229 -13.44 22.85 21.09
N ILE A 230 -13.87 23.15 19.86
CA ILE A 230 -14.49 24.43 19.53
C ILE A 230 -15.98 24.44 19.94
N GLY A 231 -16.67 23.30 19.87
CA GLY A 231 -18.09 23.18 20.26
C GLY A 231 -18.35 23.10 21.77
N GLU A 232 -17.31 22.99 22.59
CA GLU A 232 -17.37 22.99 24.07
C GLU A 232 -17.12 24.37 24.69
N ASN A 233 -16.78 25.39 23.89
CA ASN A 233 -16.62 26.80 24.29
C ASN A 233 -17.74 27.68 23.75
#